data_AF-A0A3D5Q489-F1
#
_entry.id   AF-A0A3D5Q489-F1
#
_cell.length_a   1.000
_cell.length_b   1.000
_cell.length_c   1.000
_cell.angle_alpha   90.00
_cell.angle_beta   90.00
_cell.angle_gamma   90.00
#
_symmetry.space_group_name_H-M   'P 1'
#
loop_
_entity.id
_entity.type
_entity.pdbx_description
1 polymer ?
#
loop_
_entity_poly.entity_id
_entity_poly.type
_entity_poly.pdbx_seq_one_letter_code
_entity_poly.pdbx_strand_id
1 'polypeptide(L)'
;MSIPGLLRPLLCLLVLLVQMPAHAQQEDKGQALLQQLAEASRSDVQAAVVAIAESGDSRARDWLDAYGNNRLSVIKDTGKVVIVTNNRGRDWSIQDPLTGDSLGEMSRRELDRISINNALRTQLASLLAMMDLDVKDQKRRYEAASGLLGEVDASMVAPLQARIEKEQDSDVRGRLELALAIYRVEQGDVEAVSVLSGRLHPEARAALNNAVATGEPAMAAAAS
;
A
#
# COMPACT_ATOMS: atom_id res chain seq x y z
N MET A 1 -30.67 1.81 -76.38
CA MET A 1 -31.22 0.91 -75.34
C MET A 1 -30.13 0.71 -74.30
N SER A 2 -30.12 1.55 -73.26
CA SER A 2 -29.06 1.60 -72.26
C SER A 2 -29.57 1.04 -70.94
N ILE A 3 -28.85 0.06 -70.41
CA ILE A 3 -29.12 -0.67 -69.17
C ILE A 3 -29.02 0.31 -67.98
N PRO A 4 -30.03 0.42 -67.07
CA PRO A 4 -29.97 1.39 -65.99
C PRO A 4 -28.99 0.93 -64.91
N GLY A 5 -27.98 1.76 -64.66
CA GLY A 5 -26.92 1.57 -63.67
C GLY A 5 -27.37 1.79 -62.23
N LEU A 6 -28.47 1.17 -61.80
CA LEU A 6 -29.04 1.35 -60.45
C LEU A 6 -28.60 0.29 -59.43
N LEU A 7 -27.76 -0.66 -59.81
CA LEU A 7 -27.25 -1.71 -58.90
C LEU A 7 -25.92 -1.35 -58.23
N ARG A 8 -25.27 -0.25 -58.64
CA ARG A 8 -23.99 0.20 -58.08
C ARG A 8 -24.05 0.92 -56.73
N PRO A 9 -25.10 1.68 -56.34
CA PRO A 9 -25.09 2.35 -55.05
C PRO A 9 -25.47 1.40 -53.89
N LEU A 10 -26.11 0.26 -54.19
CA LEU A 10 -26.53 -0.70 -53.16
C LEU A 10 -25.34 -1.51 -52.60
N LEU A 11 -24.29 -1.74 -53.41
CA LEU A 11 -23.09 -2.46 -52.96
C LEU A 11 -22.18 -1.61 -52.06
N CYS A 12 -22.22 -0.28 -52.21
CA CYS A 12 -21.40 0.64 -51.40
C CYS A 12 -21.99 0.91 -50.01
N LEU A 13 -23.29 0.67 -49.78
CA LEU A 13 -23.94 0.89 -48.49
C LEU A 13 -23.74 -0.30 -47.51
N LEU A 14 -23.41 -1.49 -48.02
CA LEU A 14 -23.26 -2.70 -47.19
C LEU A 14 -21.85 -2.90 -46.60
N VAL A 15 -20.86 -2.13 -47.07
CA VAL A 15 -19.45 -2.23 -46.63
C VAL A 15 -19.14 -1.29 -45.44
N LEU A 16 -20.04 -0.34 -45.13
CA LEU A 16 -19.84 0.63 -44.03
C LEU A 16 -20.35 0.18 -42.66
N LEU A 17 -20.97 -1.00 -42.55
CA LEU A 17 -21.53 -1.53 -41.29
C LEU A 17 -20.58 -2.47 -40.52
N VAL A 18 -19.35 -2.68 -41.00
CA VAL A 18 -18.33 -3.53 -40.33
C VAL A 18 -17.12 -2.68 -39.95
N GLN A 19 -17.35 -1.62 -39.18
CA GLN A 19 -16.31 -0.95 -38.40
C GLN A 19 -16.68 -1.06 -36.94
N MET A 20 -16.79 -2.31 -36.44
CA MET A 20 -16.77 -2.51 -34.99
C MET A 20 -15.37 -2.12 -34.53
N PRO A 21 -15.21 -1.12 -33.66
CA PRO A 21 -13.94 -0.93 -32.99
C PRO A 21 -13.72 -2.18 -32.17
N ALA A 22 -12.81 -3.05 -32.62
CA ALA A 22 -12.21 -4.05 -31.78
C ALA A 22 -11.65 -3.29 -30.57
N HIS A 23 -12.39 -3.32 -29.46
CA HIS A 23 -11.86 -2.90 -28.17
C HIS A 23 -10.74 -3.89 -27.90
N ALA A 24 -9.51 -3.53 -28.29
CA ALA A 24 -8.33 -4.09 -27.67
C ALA A 24 -8.54 -3.82 -26.18
N GLN A 25 -8.93 -4.87 -25.45
CA GLN A 25 -9.04 -4.85 -24.01
C GLN A 25 -7.63 -4.55 -23.53
N GLN A 26 -7.35 -3.27 -23.31
CA GLN A 26 -6.07 -2.83 -22.80
C GLN A 26 -5.95 -3.47 -21.44
N GLU A 27 -5.12 -4.51 -21.37
CA GLU A 27 -4.92 -5.30 -20.17
C GLU A 27 -4.55 -4.33 -19.05
N ASP A 28 -5.43 -4.24 -18.04
CA ASP A 28 -5.22 -3.33 -16.92
C ASP A 28 -3.91 -3.75 -16.25
N LYS A 29 -2.91 -2.86 -16.24
CA LYS A 29 -1.60 -3.15 -15.62
C LYS A 29 -1.75 -3.55 -14.15
N GLY A 30 -2.77 -3.03 -13.47
CA GLY A 30 -3.16 -3.43 -12.11
C GLY A 30 -3.57 -4.90 -12.00
N GLN A 31 -4.27 -5.43 -13.00
CA GLN A 31 -4.64 -6.84 -13.06
C GLN A 31 -3.39 -7.72 -13.07
N ALA A 32 -2.40 -7.38 -13.88
CA ALA A 32 -1.14 -8.13 -13.96
C ALA A 32 -0.38 -8.12 -12.63
N LEU A 33 -0.33 -6.96 -11.94
CA LEU A 33 0.32 -6.83 -10.63
C LEU A 33 -0.36 -7.69 -9.55
N LEU A 34 -1.70 -7.67 -9.50
CA LEU A 34 -2.47 -8.49 -8.57
C LEU A 34 -2.32 -9.97 -8.86
N GLN A 35 -2.31 -10.36 -10.14
CA GLN A 35 -2.09 -11.75 -10.54
C GLN A 35 -0.68 -12.22 -10.16
N GLN A 36 0.34 -11.39 -10.42
CA GLN A 36 1.71 -11.67 -10.02
C GLN A 36 1.83 -11.88 -8.51
N LEU A 37 1.14 -11.07 -7.69
CA LEU A 37 1.10 -11.26 -6.24
C LEU A 37 0.38 -12.56 -5.85
N ALA A 38 -0.73 -12.90 -6.51
CA ALA A 38 -1.51 -14.10 -6.22
C ALA A 38 -0.75 -15.40 -6.53
N GLU A 39 0.07 -15.38 -7.58
CA GLU A 39 0.86 -16.52 -8.04
C GLU A 39 2.27 -16.56 -7.43
N ALA A 40 2.69 -15.49 -6.73
CA ALA A 40 4.03 -15.36 -6.20
C ALA A 40 4.37 -16.50 -5.24
N SER A 41 5.56 -17.07 -5.44
CA SER A 41 6.12 -18.02 -4.48
C SER A 41 6.53 -17.30 -3.19
N ARG A 42 6.88 -18.07 -2.15
CA ARG A 42 7.35 -17.49 -0.88
C ARG A 42 8.62 -16.63 -1.04
N SER A 43 9.46 -16.90 -2.04
CA SER A 43 10.66 -16.09 -2.32
C SER A 43 10.34 -14.84 -3.13
N ASP A 44 9.27 -14.85 -3.93
CA ASP A 44 8.98 -13.81 -4.91
C ASP A 44 7.93 -12.81 -4.42
N VAL A 45 7.17 -13.17 -3.37
CA VAL A 45 6.08 -12.35 -2.83
C VAL A 45 6.55 -10.97 -2.36
N GLN A 46 7.78 -10.86 -1.86
CA GLN A 46 8.35 -9.57 -1.48
C GLN A 46 8.55 -8.66 -2.72
N ALA A 47 9.08 -9.23 -3.80
CA ALA A 47 9.26 -8.50 -5.05
C ALA A 47 7.91 -8.08 -5.66
N ALA A 48 6.88 -8.93 -5.58
CA ALA A 48 5.53 -8.59 -6.04
C ALA A 48 4.91 -7.43 -5.24
N VAL A 49 5.10 -7.41 -3.91
CA VAL A 49 4.67 -6.31 -3.04
C VAL A 49 5.36 -5.00 -3.41
N VAL A 50 6.69 -5.02 -3.61
CA VAL A 50 7.46 -3.84 -4.03
C VAL A 50 6.99 -3.34 -5.39
N ALA A 51 6.78 -4.25 -6.36
CA ALA A 51 6.29 -3.90 -7.69
C ALA A 51 4.92 -3.20 -7.64
N ILE A 52 4.02 -3.62 -6.74
CA ILE A 52 2.73 -2.93 -6.54
C ILE A 52 2.97 -1.53 -5.97
N ALA A 53 3.78 -1.39 -4.93
CA ALA A 53 4.02 -0.09 -4.29
C ALA A 53 4.67 0.92 -5.24
N GLU A 54 5.61 0.48 -6.07
CA GLU A 54 6.35 1.33 -7.02
C GLU A 54 5.61 1.52 -8.36
N SER A 55 4.47 0.85 -8.57
CA SER A 55 3.72 0.90 -9.83
C SER A 55 3.18 2.28 -10.19
N GLY A 56 3.01 3.16 -9.20
CA GLY A 56 2.32 4.44 -9.34
C GLY A 56 0.81 4.30 -9.53
N ASP A 57 0.23 3.10 -9.42
CA ASP A 57 -1.21 2.90 -9.48
C ASP A 57 -1.88 3.48 -8.22
N SER A 58 -2.90 4.31 -8.40
CA SER A 58 -3.66 4.91 -7.31
C SER A 58 -4.33 3.89 -6.37
N ARG A 59 -4.55 2.66 -6.86
CA ARG A 59 -5.19 1.55 -6.12
C ARG A 59 -4.19 0.71 -5.33
N ALA A 60 -2.88 0.87 -5.59
CA ALA A 60 -1.82 0.06 -5.01
C ALA A 60 -1.87 0.01 -3.48
N ARG A 61 -2.08 1.16 -2.84
CA ARG A 61 -2.19 1.26 -1.38
C ARG A 61 -3.31 0.38 -0.83
N ASP A 62 -4.48 0.40 -1.48
CA ASP A 62 -5.65 -0.36 -1.03
C ASP A 62 -5.49 -1.87 -1.25
N TRP A 63 -4.82 -2.27 -2.35
CA TRP A 63 -4.48 -3.66 -2.58
C TRP A 63 -3.51 -4.19 -1.53
N LEU A 64 -2.45 -3.43 -1.24
CA LEU A 64 -1.46 -3.78 -0.23
C LEU A 64 -2.06 -3.83 1.16
N ASP A 65 -2.90 -2.86 1.54
CA ASP A 65 -3.64 -2.91 2.81
C ASP A 65 -4.57 -4.13 2.88
N ALA A 66 -5.32 -4.42 1.82
CA ALA A 66 -6.16 -5.61 1.76
C ALA A 66 -5.33 -6.89 1.90
N TYR A 67 -4.16 -6.95 1.27
CA TYR A 67 -3.24 -8.08 1.38
C TYR A 67 -2.75 -8.28 2.82
N GLY A 68 -2.24 -7.22 3.46
CA GLY A 68 -1.75 -7.26 4.84
C GLY A 68 -2.82 -7.72 5.84
N ASN A 69 -4.06 -7.31 5.59
CA ASN A 69 -5.23 -7.65 6.38
C ASN A 69 -5.89 -9.00 6.00
N ASN A 70 -5.23 -9.85 5.19
CA ASN A 70 -5.75 -11.15 4.74
C ASN A 70 -7.09 -11.06 3.99
N ARG A 71 -7.35 -9.93 3.32
CA ARG A 71 -8.60 -9.66 2.58
C ARG A 71 -8.47 -9.96 1.09
N LEU A 72 -7.28 -10.16 0.53
CA LEU A 72 -7.14 -10.62 -0.85
C LEU A 72 -7.34 -12.14 -0.98
N SER A 73 -8.15 -12.52 -1.96
CA SER A 73 -8.47 -13.91 -2.30
C SER A 73 -8.54 -14.11 -3.80
N VAL A 74 -8.42 -15.35 -4.25
CA VAL A 74 -8.64 -15.82 -5.61
C VAL A 74 -9.91 -16.64 -5.65
N ILE A 75 -10.79 -16.40 -6.63
CA ILE A 75 -11.93 -17.26 -6.91
C ILE A 75 -11.41 -18.52 -7.61
N LYS A 76 -11.62 -19.70 -6.99
CA LYS A 76 -11.07 -20.99 -7.47
C LYS A 76 -11.40 -21.30 -8.92
N ASP A 77 -12.65 -21.06 -9.30
CA ASP A 77 -13.16 -21.47 -10.62
C ASP A 77 -12.65 -20.58 -11.76
N THR A 78 -12.34 -19.32 -11.47
CA THR A 78 -11.99 -18.31 -12.50
C THR A 78 -10.56 -17.81 -12.42
N GLY A 79 -9.86 -18.05 -11.30
CA GLY A 79 -8.55 -17.47 -11.03
C GLY A 79 -8.58 -15.97 -10.73
N LYS A 80 -9.75 -15.34 -10.66
CA LYS A 80 -9.88 -13.89 -10.45
C LYS A 80 -9.52 -13.49 -9.02
N VAL A 81 -8.64 -12.50 -8.88
CA VAL A 81 -8.34 -11.84 -7.59
C VAL A 81 -9.50 -10.94 -7.16
N VAL A 82 -9.90 -11.04 -5.89
CA VAL A 82 -10.99 -10.27 -5.26
C VAL A 82 -10.57 -9.76 -3.88
N ILE A 83 -11.22 -8.68 -3.44
CA ILE A 83 -11.12 -8.20 -2.05
C ILE A 83 -12.35 -8.69 -1.28
N VAL A 84 -12.12 -9.36 -0.16
CA VAL A 84 -13.15 -9.72 0.82
C VAL A 84 -13.45 -8.51 1.70
N THR A 85 -14.70 -8.03 1.65
CA THR A 85 -15.15 -6.84 2.41
C THR A 85 -15.87 -7.21 3.70
N ASN A 86 -16.45 -8.41 3.77
CA ASN A 86 -17.06 -8.96 4.97
C ASN A 86 -16.83 -10.48 5.02
N ASN A 87 -16.20 -10.95 6.10
CA ASN A 87 -15.83 -12.35 6.29
C ASN A 87 -16.66 -13.06 7.37
N ARG A 88 -17.89 -12.59 7.63
CA ARG A 88 -18.79 -13.19 8.62
C ARG A 88 -19.65 -14.28 8.00
N GLY A 89 -19.71 -15.45 8.64
CA GLY A 89 -20.56 -16.55 8.20
C GLY A 89 -19.92 -17.46 7.15
N ARG A 90 -20.76 -18.17 6.38
CA ARG A 90 -20.34 -19.11 5.34
C ARG A 90 -20.12 -18.43 3.99
N ASP A 91 -20.91 -17.41 3.71
CA ASP A 91 -20.86 -16.63 2.48
C ASP A 91 -20.29 -15.25 2.81
N TRP A 92 -19.28 -14.83 2.05
CA TRP A 92 -18.52 -13.62 2.28
C TRP A 92 -18.80 -12.62 1.17
N SER A 93 -18.94 -11.34 1.53
CA SER A 93 -19.07 -10.26 0.56
C SER A 93 -17.71 -9.98 -0.09
N ILE A 94 -17.70 -9.89 -1.42
CA ILE A 94 -16.50 -9.66 -2.21
C ILE A 94 -16.69 -8.49 -3.17
N GLN A 95 -15.59 -7.84 -3.54
CA GLN A 95 -15.57 -6.76 -4.53
C GLN A 95 -14.42 -6.94 -5.53
N ASP A 96 -14.57 -6.32 -6.69
CA ASP A 96 -13.53 -6.23 -7.70
C ASP A 96 -12.44 -5.24 -7.23
N PRO A 97 -11.16 -5.65 -7.17
CA PRO A 97 -10.07 -4.77 -6.73
C PRO A 97 -9.73 -3.68 -7.75
N LEU A 98 -10.08 -3.86 -9.03
CA LEU A 98 -9.77 -2.92 -10.09
C LEU A 98 -10.80 -1.81 -10.19
N THR A 99 -12.08 -2.13 -10.02
CA THR A 99 -13.20 -1.18 -10.15
C THR A 99 -13.80 -0.75 -8.81
N GLY A 100 -13.65 -1.56 -7.77
CA GLY A 100 -14.32 -1.37 -6.47
C GLY A 100 -15.77 -1.86 -6.44
N ASP A 101 -16.29 -2.41 -7.54
CA ASP A 101 -17.67 -2.86 -7.62
C ASP A 101 -17.90 -4.11 -6.75
N SER A 102 -19.05 -4.15 -6.07
CA SER A 102 -19.48 -5.36 -5.38
C SER A 102 -19.71 -6.50 -6.36
N LEU A 103 -19.12 -7.66 -6.07
CA LEU A 103 -19.34 -8.91 -6.82
C LEU A 103 -20.35 -9.83 -6.11
N GLY A 104 -21.03 -9.31 -5.08
CA GLY A 104 -22.01 -10.05 -4.29
C GLY A 104 -21.38 -10.88 -3.18
N GLU A 105 -22.10 -11.93 -2.78
CA GLU A 105 -21.65 -12.88 -1.77
C GLU A 105 -21.20 -14.19 -2.42
N MET A 106 -20.14 -14.78 -1.89
CA MET A 106 -19.57 -16.03 -2.37
C MET A 106 -19.25 -16.94 -1.20
N SER A 107 -19.45 -18.25 -1.36
CA SER A 107 -19.08 -19.22 -0.35
C SER A 107 -17.59 -19.10 -0.04
N ARG A 108 -17.21 -19.02 1.24
CA ARG A 108 -15.81 -18.98 1.66
C ARG A 108 -14.99 -20.19 1.20
N ARG A 109 -15.66 -21.27 0.76
CA ARG A 109 -15.01 -22.47 0.23
C ARG A 109 -14.59 -22.33 -1.23
N GLU A 110 -15.16 -21.37 -1.96
CA GLU A 110 -14.85 -21.05 -3.36
C GLU A 110 -13.70 -20.02 -3.46
N LEU A 111 -13.26 -19.48 -2.33
CA LEU A 111 -12.18 -18.51 -2.22
C LEU A 111 -10.92 -19.16 -1.67
N ASP A 112 -9.79 -18.96 -2.36
CA ASP A 112 -8.46 -19.24 -1.83
C ASP A 112 -7.81 -17.93 -1.42
N ARG A 113 -7.46 -17.81 -0.14
CA ARG A 113 -6.82 -16.60 0.39
C ARG A 113 -5.36 -16.49 -0.06
N ILE A 114 -4.95 -15.31 -0.49
CA ILE A 114 -3.54 -14.98 -0.71
C ILE A 114 -2.89 -14.77 0.67
N SER A 115 -2.14 -15.75 1.15
CA SER A 115 -1.64 -15.79 2.52
C SER A 115 -0.40 -14.91 2.73
N ILE A 116 -0.38 -14.14 3.81
CA ILE A 116 0.79 -13.35 4.24
C ILE A 116 1.31 -13.82 5.61
N ASN A 117 2.63 -13.84 5.77
CA ASN A 117 3.29 -14.18 7.04
C ASN A 117 3.57 -12.92 7.89
N ASN A 118 4.00 -13.11 9.15
CA ASN A 118 4.20 -11.98 10.06
C ASN A 118 5.33 -11.04 9.63
N ALA A 119 6.44 -11.58 9.12
CA ALA A 119 7.57 -10.77 8.65
C ALA A 119 7.18 -9.86 7.48
N LEU A 120 6.41 -10.37 6.52
CA LEU A 120 5.85 -9.58 5.42
C LEU A 120 4.83 -8.56 5.91
N ARG A 121 4.01 -8.87 6.93
CA ARG A 121 3.10 -7.87 7.51
C ARG A 121 3.86 -6.68 8.09
N THR A 122 4.96 -6.92 8.81
CA THR A 122 5.81 -5.84 9.33
C THR A 122 6.38 -5.00 8.20
N GLN A 123 7.02 -5.63 7.21
CA GLN A 123 7.58 -4.91 6.05
C GLN A 123 6.52 -4.12 5.27
N LEU A 124 5.32 -4.70 5.12
CA LEU A 124 4.20 -4.06 4.45
C LEU A 124 3.67 -2.86 5.23
N ALA A 125 3.64 -2.92 6.57
CA ALA A 125 3.28 -1.79 7.40
C ALA A 125 4.27 -0.62 7.20
N SER A 126 5.57 -0.92 7.17
CA SER A 126 6.62 0.06 6.87
C SER A 126 6.41 0.71 5.49
N LEU A 127 6.15 -0.11 4.48
CA LEU A 127 5.91 0.35 3.12
C LEU A 127 4.65 1.21 3.00
N LEU A 128 3.53 0.78 3.60
CA LEU A 128 2.28 1.53 3.63
C LEU A 128 2.44 2.88 4.33
N ALA A 129 3.16 2.92 5.46
CA ALA A 129 3.43 4.16 6.17
C ALA A 129 4.26 5.14 5.31
N MET A 130 5.25 4.64 4.56
CA MET A 130 6.00 5.46 3.61
C MET A 130 5.12 5.97 2.46
N MET A 131 4.22 5.13 1.92
CA MET A 131 3.27 5.56 0.89
C MET A 131 2.32 6.66 1.40
N ASP A 132 1.86 6.56 2.65
CA ASP A 132 0.98 7.55 3.26
C ASP A 132 1.69 8.91 3.50
N LEU A 133 3.02 8.95 3.52
CA LEU A 133 3.82 10.20 3.56
C LEU A 133 3.99 10.88 2.20
N ASP A 134 3.73 10.19 1.09
CA ASP A 134 3.91 10.73 -0.26
C ASP A 134 2.63 11.38 -0.83
N VAL A 135 1.59 11.50 -0.01
CA VAL A 135 0.36 12.20 -0.39
C VAL A 135 0.53 13.71 -0.43
N LYS A 136 -0.17 14.37 -1.35
CA LYS A 136 -0.11 15.84 -1.52
C LYS A 136 -0.72 16.61 -0.35
N ASP A 137 -1.71 16.03 0.32
CA ASP A 137 -2.42 16.66 1.43
C ASP A 137 -1.56 16.70 2.70
N GLN A 138 -1.25 17.91 3.17
CA GLN A 138 -0.39 18.14 4.34
C GLN A 138 -0.95 17.50 5.61
N LYS A 139 -2.27 17.56 5.84
CA LYS A 139 -2.89 17.00 7.03
C LYS A 139 -2.75 15.48 7.06
N ARG A 140 -2.99 14.82 5.93
CA ARG A 140 -2.78 13.36 5.81
C ARG A 140 -1.32 12.97 6.04
N ARG A 141 -0.37 13.76 5.53
CA ARG A 141 1.05 13.54 5.81
C ARG A 141 1.38 13.68 7.28
N TYR A 142 0.81 14.68 7.96
CA TYR A 142 0.98 14.88 9.39
C TYR A 142 0.43 13.71 10.20
N GLU A 143 -0.75 13.20 9.82
CA GLU A 143 -1.36 12.01 10.42
C GLU A 143 -0.48 10.78 10.23
N ALA A 144 0.04 10.55 9.01
CA ALA A 144 0.96 9.47 8.71
C ALA A 144 2.27 9.59 9.51
N ALA A 145 2.88 10.77 9.56
CA ALA A 145 4.08 11.04 10.36
C ALA A 145 3.83 10.84 11.86
N SER A 146 2.63 11.14 12.33
CA SER A 146 2.24 10.93 13.73
C SER A 146 2.06 9.44 14.05
N GLY A 147 1.52 8.66 13.10
CA GLY A 147 1.40 7.20 13.24
C GLY A 147 2.74 6.47 13.26
N LEU A 148 3.84 7.11 12.85
CA LEU A 148 5.19 6.53 12.89
C LEU A 148 5.86 6.63 14.27
N LEU A 149 5.31 7.38 15.23
CA LEU A 149 5.94 7.50 16.54
C LEU A 149 5.96 6.14 17.26
N GLY A 150 7.17 5.62 17.51
CA GLY A 150 7.37 4.29 18.11
C GLY A 150 7.19 3.11 17.16
N GLU A 151 6.85 3.37 15.89
CA GLU A 151 6.63 2.33 14.87
C GLU A 151 7.75 2.30 13.81
N VAL A 152 8.71 3.22 13.88
CA VAL A 152 9.87 3.25 12.96
C VAL A 152 10.74 2.01 13.17
N ASP A 153 11.13 1.39 12.07
CA ASP A 153 12.10 0.29 12.04
C ASP A 153 13.33 0.62 11.17
N ALA A 154 14.33 -0.26 11.20
CA ALA A 154 15.58 -0.08 10.47
C ALA A 154 15.41 0.13 8.96
N SER A 155 14.39 -0.48 8.33
CA SER A 155 14.12 -0.34 6.90
C SER A 155 13.55 1.05 6.55
N MET A 156 12.93 1.73 7.52
CA MET A 156 12.36 3.07 7.32
C MET A 156 13.39 4.19 7.49
N VAL A 157 14.53 3.97 8.16
CA VAL A 157 15.48 5.03 8.53
C VAL A 157 15.94 5.86 7.32
N ALA A 158 16.51 5.21 6.30
CA ALA A 158 17.03 5.92 5.13
C ALA A 158 15.91 6.56 4.29
N PRO A 159 14.78 5.88 4.00
CA PRO A 159 13.62 6.51 3.37
C PRO A 159 13.07 7.73 4.12
N LEU A 160 12.97 7.65 5.45
CA LEU A 160 12.49 8.75 6.29
C LEU A 160 13.45 9.94 6.26
N GLN A 161 14.76 9.73 6.32
CA GLN A 161 15.75 10.79 6.19
C GLN A 161 15.59 11.53 4.84
N ALA A 162 15.52 10.78 3.74
CA ALA A 162 15.29 11.36 2.42
C ALA A 162 13.94 12.09 2.32
N ARG A 163 12.92 11.63 3.06
CA ARG A 163 11.60 12.25 3.11
C ARG A 163 11.58 13.54 3.94
N ILE A 164 12.32 13.58 5.04
CA ILE A 164 12.51 14.76 5.91
C ILE A 164 13.14 15.91 5.12
N GLU A 165 14.20 15.62 4.35
CA GLU A 165 14.91 16.61 3.53
C GLU A 165 14.02 17.30 2.49
N LYS A 166 13.02 16.57 1.98
CA LYS A 166 12.10 17.06 0.94
C LYS A 166 10.83 17.69 1.50
N GLU A 167 10.49 17.44 2.77
CA GLU A 167 9.27 17.96 3.38
C GLU A 167 9.34 19.48 3.46
N GLN A 168 8.29 20.16 3.00
CA GLN A 168 8.22 21.62 2.99
C GLN A 168 7.53 22.14 4.26
N ASP A 169 6.61 21.36 4.82
CA ASP A 169 5.86 21.73 6.00
C ASP A 169 6.67 21.48 7.28
N SER A 170 6.83 22.51 8.11
CA SER A 170 7.63 22.42 9.33
C SER A 170 7.06 21.46 10.36
N ASP A 171 5.73 21.35 10.44
CA ASP A 171 5.07 20.52 11.45
C ASP A 171 5.18 19.04 11.08
N VAL A 172 4.96 18.72 9.79
CA VAL A 172 5.21 17.36 9.28
C VAL A 172 6.70 16.99 9.43
N ARG A 173 7.63 17.89 9.07
CA ARG A 173 9.06 17.63 9.21
C ARG A 173 9.45 17.36 10.66
N GLY A 174 9.02 18.23 11.57
CA GLY A 174 9.31 18.10 13.00
C GLY A 174 8.69 16.84 13.63
N ARG A 175 7.61 16.31 13.05
CA ARG A 175 7.02 15.02 13.43
C ARG A 175 7.84 13.83 12.94
N LEU A 176 8.31 13.87 11.69
CA LEU A 176 9.17 12.82 11.13
C LEU A 176 10.52 12.75 11.86
N GLU A 177 11.12 13.90 12.15
CA GLU A 177 12.35 14.00 12.94
C GLU A 177 12.17 13.41 14.35
N LEU A 178 10.99 13.63 14.96
CA LEU A 178 10.65 13.04 16.25
C LEU A 178 10.55 11.51 16.16
N ALA A 179 9.84 10.99 15.15
CA ALA A 179 9.73 9.54 14.95
C ALA A 179 11.11 8.88 14.79
N LEU A 180 12.00 9.50 14.00
CA LEU A 180 13.35 9.02 13.81
C LEU A 180 14.21 9.13 15.09
N ALA A 181 14.05 10.20 15.87
CA ALA A 181 14.75 10.36 17.13
C ALA A 181 14.33 9.33 18.18
N ILE A 182 13.03 8.99 18.25
CA ILE A 182 12.52 7.91 19.12
C ILE A 182 13.25 6.60 18.79
N TYR A 183 13.26 6.21 17.52
CA TYR A 183 13.95 5.01 17.07
C TYR A 183 15.44 5.04 17.43
N ARG A 184 16.13 6.17 17.16
CA ARG A 184 17.56 6.31 17.47
C ARG A 184 17.85 6.14 18.96
N VAL A 185 17.02 6.72 19.84
CA VAL A 185 17.14 6.54 21.30
C VAL A 185 16.95 5.07 21.69
N GLU A 186 15.99 4.37 21.10
CA GLU A 186 15.79 2.92 21.33
C GLU A 186 16.97 2.07 20.84
N GLN A 187 17.74 2.56 19.87
CA GLN A 187 18.99 1.95 19.42
C GLN A 187 20.23 2.40 20.26
N GLY A 188 20.06 3.21 21.31
CA GLY A 188 21.14 3.65 22.20
C GLY A 188 21.88 4.91 21.73
N ASP A 189 21.31 5.70 20.83
CA ASP A 189 21.92 6.95 20.37
C ASP A 189 21.67 8.10 21.36
N VAL A 190 22.70 8.47 22.11
CA VAL A 190 22.66 9.54 23.12
C VAL A 190 22.36 10.90 22.51
N GLU A 191 22.82 11.18 21.28
CA GLU A 191 22.64 12.50 20.66
C GLU A 191 21.16 12.77 20.34
N ALA A 192 20.42 11.72 20.00
CA ALA A 192 18.99 11.79 19.69
C ALA A 192 18.12 12.16 20.91
N VAL A 193 18.62 11.97 22.13
CA VAL A 193 17.89 12.31 23.36
C VAL A 193 17.51 13.78 23.40
N SER A 194 18.41 14.67 22.95
CA SER A 194 18.16 16.12 22.91
C SER A 194 16.94 16.53 22.06
N VAL A 195 16.58 15.72 21.06
CA VAL A 195 15.41 15.94 20.20
C VAL A 195 14.10 15.57 20.91
N LEU A 196 14.16 14.62 21.86
CA LEU A 196 13.03 14.17 22.67
C LEU A 196 12.82 15.06 23.89
N SER A 197 13.90 15.62 24.45
CA SER A 197 13.87 16.46 25.65
C SER A 197 12.93 17.65 25.48
N GLY A 198 11.98 17.80 26.40
CA GLY A 198 10.96 18.86 26.37
C GLY A 198 9.73 18.58 25.51
N ARG A 199 9.67 17.44 24.78
CA ARG A 199 8.47 17.04 24.05
C ARG A 199 7.53 16.22 24.94
N LEU A 200 6.22 16.51 24.87
CA LEU A 200 5.19 15.90 25.73
C LEU A 200 4.56 14.63 25.14
N HIS A 201 5.15 14.04 24.11
CA HIS A 201 4.59 12.86 23.44
C HIS A 201 4.78 11.59 24.30
N PRO A 202 3.72 10.78 24.52
CA PRO A 202 3.81 9.54 25.29
C PRO A 202 4.90 8.59 24.78
N GLU A 203 5.05 8.47 23.47
CA GLU A 203 6.02 7.60 22.79
C GLU A 203 7.45 8.08 23.06
N ALA A 204 7.70 9.39 23.01
CA ALA A 204 8.99 9.98 23.37
C ALA A 204 9.34 9.73 24.84
N ARG A 205 8.36 9.86 25.75
CA ARG A 205 8.57 9.55 27.18
C ARG A 205 8.84 8.07 27.40
N ALA A 206 8.12 7.19 26.69
CA ALA A 206 8.35 5.75 26.76
C ALA A 206 9.77 5.39 26.32
N ALA A 207 10.22 5.93 25.18
CA ALA A 207 11.58 5.72 24.68
C ALA A 207 12.66 6.20 25.66
N LEU A 208 12.50 7.41 26.24
CA LEU A 208 13.41 7.93 27.26
C LEU A 208 13.45 7.05 28.52
N ASN A 209 12.29 6.64 29.04
CA ASN A 209 12.22 5.76 30.21
C ASN A 209 12.88 4.41 29.95
N ASN A 210 12.66 3.82 28.76
CA ASN A 210 13.30 2.57 28.36
C ASN A 210 14.81 2.73 28.26
N ALA A 211 15.30 3.85 27.71
CA ALA A 211 16.72 4.16 27.62
C ALA A 211 17.38 4.37 28.99
N VAL A 212 16.69 4.93 29.99
CA VAL A 212 17.19 4.98 31.37
C VAL A 212 17.27 3.58 31.98
N ALA A 213 16.30 2.71 31.67
CA ALA A 213 16.23 1.36 32.21
C ALA A 213 17.32 0.42 31.68
N THR A 214 17.96 0.72 30.54
CA THR A 214 19.10 -0.09 30.04
C THR A 214 20.34 0.02 30.93
N GLY A 215 20.42 1.04 31.79
CA GLY A 215 21.51 1.22 32.75
C GLY A 215 22.81 1.75 32.15
N GLU A 216 22.81 2.19 30.88
CA GLU A 216 23.96 2.85 30.29
C GLU A 216 24.14 4.27 30.88
N PRO A 217 25.28 4.59 31.53
CA PRO A 217 25.43 5.84 32.28
C PRO A 217 25.25 7.10 31.42
N ALA A 218 25.71 7.06 30.16
CA ALA A 218 25.59 8.18 29.23
C ALA A 218 24.13 8.42 28.79
N MET A 219 23.38 7.36 28.48
CA MET A 219 21.96 7.45 28.15
C MET A 219 21.12 7.90 29.35
N ALA A 220 21.38 7.35 30.54
CA ALA A 220 20.66 7.73 31.75
C ALA A 220 20.88 9.21 32.13
N ALA A 221 22.11 9.72 31.99
CA ALA A 221 22.42 11.12 32.24
C ALA A 221 21.80 12.06 31.20
N ALA A 222 21.69 11.63 29.94
CA ALA A 222 21.08 12.44 28.89
C ALA A 222 19.54 12.46 28.96
N ALA A 223 18.92 11.35 29.38
CA ALA A 223 17.47 11.16 29.39
C ALA A 223 16.76 11.57 30.70
N SER A 224 17.52 11.99 31.72
CA SER A 224 17.00 12.50 33.00
C SER A 224 16.71 14.00 32.97
#